data_AF-H2L4N9-F1
#
_entry.id   AF-H2L4N9-F1
#
_cell.length_a   1.000
_cell.length_b   1.000
_cell.length_c   1.000
_cell.angle_alpha   90.00
_cell.angle_beta   90.00
_cell.angle_gamma   90.00
#
_symmetry.space_group_name_H-M   'P 1'
#
loop_
_entity.id
_entity.type
_entity.pdbx_description
1 polymer ?
#
loop_
_entity_poly.entity_id
_entity_poly.type
_entity_poly.pdbx_seq_one_letter_code
_entity_poly.pdbx_strand_id
1 'polypeptide(L)' 'IKNPNQYMVLKVCSLSEEGCKTLGSALKSNPSKLTELDLSHNNLQDSGFLHLCGFLESPDCKLQTLRIWWRVHTASCRF' A
#
# COMPACT_ATOMS: atom_id res chain seq x y z
N ILE A 1 -9.38 12.77 -15.27
CA ILE A 1 -8.83 13.41 -14.05
C ILE A 1 -9.04 12.41 -12.92
N LYS A 2 -7.99 11.83 -12.32
CA LYS A 2 -8.16 10.93 -11.16
C LYS A 2 -8.55 11.78 -9.95
N ASN A 3 -9.53 11.34 -9.17
CA ASN A 3 -9.93 12.05 -7.95
C ASN A 3 -8.77 12.04 -6.94
N PRO A 4 -8.40 13.17 -6.33
CA PRO A 4 -7.26 13.25 -5.43
C PRO A 4 -7.41 12.36 -4.17
N ASN A 5 -8.64 12.00 -3.80
CA ASN A 5 -8.94 11.14 -2.65
C ASN A 5 -9.04 9.64 -3.00
N GLN A 6 -8.66 9.25 -4.23
CA GLN A 6 -8.72 7.86 -4.73
C GLN A 6 -7.35 7.29 -5.08
N TYR A 7 -6.31 8.12 -5.08
CA TYR A 7 -4.94 7.76 -5.46
C TYR A 7 -3.94 8.34 -4.47
N MET A 8 -3.13 7.48 -3.86
CA MET A 8 -2.07 7.87 -2.93
C MET A 8 -0.71 7.40 -3.45
N VAL A 9 0.27 8.31 -3.39
CA VAL A 9 1.64 8.04 -3.84
C VAL A 9 2.59 8.33 -2.69
N LEU A 10 3.33 7.32 -2.26
CA LEU A 10 4.41 7.44 -1.28
C LEU A 10 5.66 6.86 -1.94
N LYS A 11 6.39 7.66 -2.70
CA LYS A 11 7.62 7.23 -3.39
C LYS A 11 8.85 7.74 -2.65
N VAL A 12 9.90 6.93 -2.57
CA VAL A 12 11.20 7.31 -1.98
C VAL A 12 11.06 7.75 -0.51
N CYS A 13 10.15 7.14 0.25
CA CYS A 13 9.82 7.52 1.63
C CYS A 13 10.69 6.81 2.69
N SER A 14 11.72 6.05 2.30
CA SER A 14 12.54 5.23 3.22
C SER A 14 11.69 4.48 4.24
N LEU A 15 10.55 3.91 3.78
CA LEU A 15 9.60 3.20 4.63
C LEU A 15 10.29 2.07 5.38
N SER A 16 10.39 2.23 6.70
CA SER A 16 10.79 1.15 7.60
C SER A 16 9.63 0.16 7.78
N GLU A 17 9.92 -0.99 8.38
CA GLU A 17 8.90 -1.96 8.78
C GLU A 17 7.80 -1.33 9.65
N GLU A 18 8.20 -0.55 10.67
CA GLU A 18 7.27 0.17 11.53
C GLU A 18 6.48 1.24 10.75
N GLY A 19 7.09 1.86 9.74
CA GLY A 19 6.40 2.76 8.81
C GLY A 19 5.29 2.05 8.03
N CYS A 20 5.55 0.83 7.55
CA CYS A 20 4.55 0.02 6.85
C CYS A 20 3.42 -0.43 7.78
N LYS A 21 3.73 -0.78 9.02
CA LYS A 21 2.74 -1.13 10.06
C LYS A 21 1.86 0.05 10.43
N THR A 22 2.46 1.22 10.60
CA THR A 22 1.74 2.48 10.85
C THR A 22 0.83 2.82 9.68
N LEU A 23 1.33 2.71 8.44
CA LEU A 23 0.56 2.92 7.23
C LEU A 23 -0.64 1.96 7.12
N GLY A 24 -0.41 0.65 7.31
CA GLY A 24 -1.46 -0.35 7.30
C GLY A 24 -2.54 -0.09 8.37
N SER A 25 -2.13 0.34 9.57
CA SER A 25 -3.05 0.69 10.65
C SER A 25 -3.89 1.93 10.32
N ALA A 26 -3.28 2.96 9.73
CA ALA A 26 -3.97 4.17 9.29
C ALA A 26 -4.97 3.90 8.17
N LEU A 27 -4.61 3.01 7.22
CA LEU A 27 -5.50 2.58 6.14
C LEU A 27 -6.69 1.75 6.65
N LYS A 28 -6.50 0.94 7.69
CA LYS A 28 -7.58 0.20 8.35
C LYS A 28 -8.51 1.10 9.16
N SER A 29 -7.97 2.00 9.97
CA SER A 29 -8.76 2.85 10.87
C SER A 29 -9.58 3.90 10.12
N ASN A 30 -9.11 4.29 8.94
CA ASN A 30 -9.82 5.16 8.03
C ASN A 30 -9.94 4.44 6.68
N PRO A 31 -10.95 3.55 6.51
CA PRO A 31 -11.23 2.86 5.25
C PRO A 31 -11.65 3.89 4.20
N SER A 32 -10.62 4.51 3.63
CA SER A 32 -10.75 5.62 2.69
C SER A 32 -11.32 5.11 1.37
N LYS A 33 -11.76 6.04 0.51
CA LYS A 33 -12.15 5.71 -0.88
C LYS A 33 -10.93 5.40 -1.76
N LEU A 34 -9.78 5.08 -1.16
CA LEU A 34 -8.52 4.82 -1.86
C LEU A 34 -8.65 3.58 -2.72
N THR A 35 -8.56 3.77 -4.03
CA THR A 35 -8.61 2.69 -5.01
C THR A 35 -7.23 2.34 -5.55
N GLU A 36 -6.25 3.25 -5.40
CA GLU A 36 -4.91 3.06 -5.92
C GLU A 36 -3.85 3.55 -4.94
N LEU A 37 -2.87 2.69 -4.63
CA LEU A 37 -1.74 2.99 -3.75
C LEU A 37 -0.44 2.69 -4.49
N ASP A 38 0.42 3.70 -4.63
CA ASP A 38 1.72 3.58 -5.25
C ASP A 38 2.84 3.80 -4.24
N LEU A 39 3.46 2.69 -3.82
CA LEU A 39 4.65 2.63 -2.97
C LEU A 39 5.90 2.28 -3.77
N SER A 40 5.86 2.36 -5.11
CA SER A 40 7.04 2.10 -5.94
C SER A 40 8.22 3.00 -5.53
N HIS A 41 9.45 2.56 -5.78
CA HIS A 41 10.66 3.24 -5.33
C HIS A 41 10.82 3.35 -3.80
N ASN A 42 10.14 2.51 -3.03
CA ASN A 42 10.55 2.19 -1.66
C ASN A 42 11.18 0.80 -1.65
N ASN A 43 12.22 0.62 -0.83
CA ASN A 43 12.81 -0.68 -0.58
C ASN A 43 11.99 -1.42 0.49
N LEU A 44 10.78 -1.85 0.11
CA LEU A 44 9.90 -2.59 1.01
C LEU A 44 10.47 -3.99 1.25
N GLN A 45 10.74 -4.31 2.51
CA GLN A 45 11.07 -5.66 2.93
C GLN A 45 9.79 -6.51 3.05
N ASP A 46 9.94 -7.83 2.99
CA ASP A 46 8.86 -8.81 3.12
C ASP A 46 8.05 -8.62 4.41
N SER A 47 8.71 -8.33 5.54
CA SER A 47 8.05 -8.02 6.80
C SER A 47 7.15 -6.78 6.71
N GLY A 48 7.65 -5.70 6.09
CA GLY A 48 6.89 -4.48 5.86
C GLY A 48 5.65 -4.69 4.98
N PHE A 49 5.75 -5.50 3.93
CA PHE A 49 4.62 -5.82 3.08
C PHE A 49 3.56 -6.69 3.78
N LEU A 50 3.97 -7.67 4.59
CA LEU A 50 3.03 -8.50 5.36
C LEU A 50 2.12 -7.65 6.26
N HIS A 51 2.64 -6.56 6.82
CA HIS A 51 1.82 -5.61 7.57
C HIS A 51 0.76 -4.87 6.73
N LEU A 52 1.03 -4.66 5.44
CA LEU A 52 0.08 -4.09 4.49
C LEU A 52 -0.97 -5.13 4.06
N CYS A 53 -0.62 -6.43 3.95
CA CYS A 53 -1.57 -7.49 3.58
C CYS A 53 -2.80 -7.52 4.48
N GLY A 54 -2.62 -7.34 5.79
CA GLY A 54 -3.75 -7.34 6.70
C GLY A 54 -4.77 -6.24 6.40
N PHE A 55 -4.37 -5.10 5.81
CA PHE A 55 -5.30 -4.06 5.33
C PHE A 55 -6.00 -4.50 4.05
N LEU A 56 -5.27 -5.11 3.12
CA LEU A 56 -5.79 -5.57 1.82
C LEU A 56 -6.87 -6.65 1.99
N GLU A 57 -6.74 -7.49 3.02
CA GLU A 57 -7.71 -8.52 3.39
C GLU A 57 -8.94 -7.97 4.13
N SER A 58 -8.96 -6.69 4.51
CA SER A 58 -10.11 -6.08 5.17
C SER A 58 -11.31 -6.04 4.23
N PRO A 59 -12.53 -6.41 4.66
CA PRO A 59 -13.74 -6.31 3.83
C PRO A 59 -14.05 -4.87 3.42
N ASP A 60 -13.54 -3.88 4.16
CA ASP A 60 -13.70 -2.46 3.86
C ASP A 60 -12.64 -1.93 2.87
N CYS A 61 -11.68 -2.76 2.46
CA CYS A 61 -10.65 -2.39 1.51
C CYS A 61 -11.25 -2.15 0.12
N LYS A 62 -11.08 -0.94 -0.41
CA LYS A 62 -11.51 -0.55 -1.77
C LYS A 62 -10.35 -0.47 -2.75
N LEU A 63 -9.17 -0.92 -2.33
CA LEU A 63 -7.95 -0.81 -3.11
C LEU A 63 -7.99 -1.80 -4.28
N GLN A 64 -7.99 -1.26 -5.50
CA GLN A 64 -8.00 -2.02 -6.75
C GLN A 64 -6.59 -2.19 -7.32
N THR A 65 -5.65 -1.30 -6.96
CA THR A 65 -4.27 -1.34 -7.45
C THR A 65 -3.30 -0.99 -6.33
N LEU A 66 -2.36 -1.91 -6.10
CA LEU A 66 -1.17 -1.67 -5.29
C LEU A 66 0.07 -1.75 -6.19
N ARG A 67 0.89 -0.70 -6.21
CA ARG A 67 2.19 -0.67 -6.91
C ARG A 67 3.30 -0.66 -5.88
N ILE A 68 4.18 -1.65 -5.96
CA ILE A 68 5.36 -1.80 -5.11
C ILE A 68 6.55 -2.13 -6.01
N TRP A 69 7.76 -1.72 -5.61
CA TRP A 69 8.97 -2.07 -6.35
C TRP A 69 9.73 -3.13 -5.56
N TRP A 70 9.52 -4.40 -5.90
CA TRP A 70 10.33 -5.49 -5.38
C TRP A 70 11.44 -5.84 -6.35
N ARG A 71 12.66 -6.00 -5.85
CA ARG A 71 13.83 -6.27 -6.69
C ARG A 71 13.85 -7.63 -7.39
N VAL A 72 12.87 -8.53 -7.19
CA VAL A 72 12.89 -9.86 -7.86
C VAL A 72 11.56 -10.37 -8.44
N HIS A 73 10.38 -9.84 -8.06
CA HIS A 73 9.13 -10.22 -8.75
C HIS A 73 8.22 -9.02 -8.91
N THR A 74 7.82 -8.75 -10.15
CA THR A 74 6.72 -7.84 -10.50
C THR A 74 5.40 -8.49 -10.07
N ALA A 75 5.11 -8.52 -8.77
CA ALA A 75 3.81 -8.89 -8.27
C ALA A 75 2.90 -7.65 -8.35
N SER A 76 2.32 -7.39 -9.52
CA SER A 76 1.09 -6.59 -9.55
C SER A 76 -0.04 -7.46 -9.05
N CYS A 77 -0.29 -7.50 -7.74
CA CYS A 77 -1.52 -8.09 -7.22
C CYS A 77 -2.69 -7.17 -7.61
N ARG A 78 -3.57 -7.64 -8.49
CA ARG A 78 -4.93 -7.11 -8.58
C ARG A 78 -5.74 -7.88 -7.56
N PHE A 79 -6.33 -7.17 -6.60
CA PHE A 79 -7.31 -7.68 -5.67
C PHE A 79 -8.71 -7.44 -6.24
#